data_AF-A0A971X8S6-F1
#
_entry.id   AF-A0A971X8S6-F1
#
_cell.length_a   1.000
_cell.length_b   1.000
_cell.length_c   1.000
_cell.angle_alpha   90.00
_cell.angle_beta   90.00
_cell.angle_gamma   90.00
#
_symmetry.space_group_name_H-M   'P 1'
#
loop_
_entity.id
_entity.type
_entity.pdbx_description
1 polymer ?
#
loop_
_entity_poly.entity_id
_entity_poly.type
_entity_poly.pdbx_seq_one_letter_code
_entity_poly.pdbx_strand_id
1 'polypeptide(L)'
;MKEKFLYLSILFILFISFNTDTLNFLWHGGHFPNQLPYRYSFLYVFVILSLAYTAFTKLKEYDGVNIGIVSSIASGIVILSQKLLKEPPKHYILYVSIVFIVIYAAALTVDRRSFIKPEKKALVFLIVVGVEILLNTIVTIGIIDSTEYYSSREGYSNGKAVSDIRKQIKELKSSDKSFYRMEVFPPKTTNDPFLYNYPGVSIFSSTIPKKPVRLMENLGFHSNSINSYKYEGSTVLLDSLLGVKYFITRNDSTDERLYRVINATDEIVTYENPYALSPGFIAPVEAEHWSSYGGNPFNTQNTLVNEICGVSDIFVPLKQKHGQNKNLTFDGTGTNYYAFKRGDKDSKSTARIIIEVEESGYVYLYLSLTGNMVDNGFVMVNDKKVEFNARRSTVANIGYCEAGDKVQFELSFKESAPESGNFKLLSYTMDIEKFKEAMSLIKENSMKVTTFTDNRISGTVTAKEDSLMIMTIPFDPGWRVKIDGNRAETKALDEGFLCFDLPAGEHNIELVFIPNKMDVGLIISLVSIVALILLYLYNRKHRDRMQLKHSL
;
A
#
# COMPACT_ATOMS: atom_id res chain seq x y z
N MET A 1 -27.04 16.50 -40.22
CA MET A 1 -28.02 15.83 -39.31
C MET A 1 -27.50 14.49 -38.81
N LYS A 2 -27.06 13.57 -39.69
CA LYS A 2 -26.53 12.25 -39.30
C LYS A 2 -25.39 12.30 -38.27
N GLU A 3 -24.40 13.18 -38.45
CA GLU A 3 -23.29 13.34 -37.49
C GLU A 3 -23.74 13.84 -36.12
N LYS A 4 -24.66 14.81 -36.07
CA LYS A 4 -25.21 15.33 -34.81
C LYS A 4 -25.93 14.23 -34.03
N PHE A 5 -26.72 13.41 -34.73
CA PHE A 5 -27.38 12.25 -34.12
C PHE A 5 -26.35 11.26 -33.56
N LEU A 6 -25.30 10.94 -34.33
CA LEU A 6 -24.25 10.03 -33.88
C LEU A 6 -23.56 10.52 -32.59
N TYR A 7 -23.16 11.78 -32.53
CA TYR A 7 -22.54 12.35 -31.33
C TYR A 7 -23.49 12.36 -30.13
N LEU A 8 -24.76 12.71 -30.33
CA LEU A 8 -25.77 12.64 -29.28
C LEU A 8 -25.99 11.20 -28.79
N SER A 9 -26.00 10.21 -29.69
CA SER A 9 -26.09 8.79 -29.31
C SER A 9 -24.88 8.35 -28.49
N ILE A 10 -23.66 8.76 -28.88
CA ILE A 10 -22.44 8.43 -28.13
C ILE A 10 -22.50 9.06 -26.73
N LEU A 11 -22.85 10.34 -26.62
CA LEU A 11 -22.98 11.03 -25.32
C LEU A 11 -24.05 10.38 -24.45
N PHE A 12 -25.17 9.98 -25.03
CA PHE A 12 -26.24 9.28 -24.32
C PHE A 12 -25.79 7.91 -23.81
N ILE A 13 -25.08 7.12 -24.63
CA ILE A 13 -24.51 5.83 -24.22
C ILE A 13 -23.52 6.02 -23.06
N LEU A 14 -22.63 7.01 -23.16
CA LEU A 14 -21.66 7.32 -22.10
C LEU A 14 -22.38 7.76 -20.82
N PHE A 15 -23.39 8.62 -20.93
CA PHE A 15 -24.21 9.06 -19.80
C PHE A 15 -24.91 7.89 -19.11
N ILE A 16 -25.58 7.00 -19.84
CA ILE A 16 -26.20 5.80 -19.26
C ILE A 16 -25.12 4.91 -18.64
N SER A 17 -23.97 4.76 -19.30
CA SER A 17 -22.87 3.94 -18.79
C SER A 17 -22.41 4.42 -17.41
N PHE A 18 -22.30 5.74 -17.21
CA PHE A 18 -21.95 6.32 -15.91
C PHE A 18 -23.03 6.15 -14.83
N ASN A 19 -24.24 5.73 -15.19
CA ASN A 19 -25.36 5.63 -14.26
C ASN A 19 -25.92 4.21 -14.17
N THR A 20 -25.27 3.21 -14.79
CA THR A 20 -25.69 1.81 -14.71
C THR A 20 -24.52 0.88 -14.40
N ASP A 21 -24.68 0.08 -13.35
CA ASP A 21 -23.67 -0.86 -12.89
C ASP A 21 -23.30 -1.88 -13.96
N THR A 22 -24.27 -2.37 -14.73
CA THR A 22 -24.05 -3.35 -15.79
C THR A 22 -23.11 -2.82 -16.87
N LEU A 23 -23.34 -1.60 -17.35
CA LEU A 23 -22.48 -1.00 -18.37
C LEU A 23 -21.12 -0.63 -17.78
N ASN A 24 -21.09 -0.10 -16.55
CA ASN A 24 -19.85 0.18 -15.85
C ASN A 24 -18.99 -1.09 -15.69
N PHE A 25 -19.58 -2.24 -15.35
CA PHE A 25 -18.91 -3.54 -15.28
C PHE A 25 -18.30 -3.98 -16.62
N LEU A 26 -19.05 -3.80 -17.72
CA LEU A 26 -18.56 -4.12 -19.07
C LEU A 26 -17.38 -3.23 -19.47
N TRP A 27 -17.47 -1.92 -19.21
CA TRP A 27 -16.37 -0.98 -19.48
C TRP A 27 -15.10 -1.29 -18.69
N HIS A 28 -15.22 -1.98 -17.55
CA HIS A 28 -14.10 -2.42 -16.75
C HIS A 28 -13.66 -3.87 -17.05
N GLY A 29 -14.06 -4.41 -18.21
CA GLY A 29 -13.62 -5.72 -18.66
C GLY A 29 -14.21 -6.88 -17.86
N GLY A 30 -15.40 -6.71 -17.29
CA GLY A 30 -16.08 -7.75 -16.52
C GLY A 30 -15.66 -7.82 -15.05
N HIS A 31 -15.23 -6.71 -14.47
CA HIS A 31 -14.95 -6.61 -13.04
C HIS A 31 -15.27 -5.20 -12.52
N PHE A 32 -15.84 -5.07 -11.32
CA PHE A 32 -16.10 -3.74 -10.76
C PHE A 32 -14.81 -3.06 -10.28
N PRO A 33 -14.57 -1.78 -10.59
CA PRO A 33 -13.40 -1.08 -10.08
C PRO A 33 -13.49 -0.94 -8.56
N ASN A 34 -12.37 -1.20 -7.87
CA ASN A 34 -12.24 -0.82 -6.47
C ASN A 34 -11.85 0.65 -6.39
N GLN A 35 -12.75 1.49 -5.87
CA GLN A 35 -12.67 2.95 -5.86
C GLN A 35 -12.56 3.57 -7.29
N LEU A 36 -12.93 4.85 -7.41
CA LEU A 36 -12.93 5.60 -8.68
C LEU A 36 -13.79 4.92 -9.76
N PRO A 37 -15.14 4.96 -9.63
CA PRO A 37 -16.01 4.50 -10.71
C PRO A 37 -15.78 5.33 -11.98
N TYR A 38 -16.13 4.78 -13.14
CA TYR A 38 -16.11 5.49 -14.42
C TYR A 38 -14.72 5.87 -14.96
N ARG A 39 -13.73 4.97 -14.83
CA ARG A 39 -12.35 5.20 -15.35
C ARG A 39 -12.27 5.44 -16.87
N TYR A 40 -13.31 5.09 -17.61
CA TYR A 40 -13.46 5.36 -19.05
C TYR A 40 -14.01 6.77 -19.35
N SER A 41 -14.17 7.64 -18.35
CA SER A 41 -14.65 9.02 -18.53
C SER A 41 -13.79 9.88 -19.45
N PHE A 42 -12.51 9.51 -19.67
CA PHE A 42 -11.67 10.15 -20.67
C PHE A 42 -12.26 10.10 -22.09
N LEU A 43 -13.05 9.06 -22.41
CA LEU A 43 -13.76 8.97 -23.70
C LEU A 43 -14.79 10.09 -23.85
N TYR A 44 -15.53 10.38 -22.77
CA TYR A 44 -16.46 11.51 -22.75
C TYR A 44 -15.73 12.83 -22.96
N VAL A 45 -14.59 13.03 -22.29
CA VAL A 45 -13.76 14.23 -22.47
C VAL A 45 -13.32 14.39 -23.93
N PHE A 46 -12.83 13.33 -24.59
CA PHE A 46 -12.42 13.39 -26.00
C PHE A 46 -13.59 13.71 -26.95
N VAL A 47 -14.77 13.13 -26.71
CA VAL A 47 -15.97 13.44 -27.51
C VAL A 47 -16.37 14.90 -27.35
N ILE A 48 -16.42 15.41 -26.12
CA ILE A 48 -16.76 16.81 -25.84
C ILE A 48 -15.74 17.77 -26.46
N LEU A 49 -14.45 17.49 -26.35
CA LEU A 49 -13.40 18.32 -26.96
C LEU A 49 -13.50 18.34 -28.50
N SER A 50 -13.80 17.20 -29.12
CA SER A 50 -14.02 17.13 -30.58
C SER A 50 -15.25 17.97 -31.02
N LEU A 51 -16.33 17.90 -30.25
CA LEU A 51 -17.52 18.72 -30.46
C LEU A 51 -17.25 20.21 -30.24
N ALA A 52 -16.51 20.55 -29.18
CA ALA A 52 -16.12 21.92 -28.87
C ALA A 52 -15.25 22.51 -29.99
N TYR A 53 -14.27 21.77 -30.50
CA TYR A 53 -13.47 22.18 -31.66
C TYR A 53 -14.35 22.45 -32.88
N THR A 54 -15.26 21.52 -33.20
CA THR A 54 -16.18 21.67 -34.32
C THR A 54 -17.05 22.92 -34.16
N ALA A 55 -17.63 23.15 -32.98
CA ALA A 55 -18.43 24.34 -32.68
C ALA A 55 -17.59 25.63 -32.78
N PHE A 56 -16.36 25.59 -32.26
CA PHE A 56 -15.43 26.72 -32.28
C PHE A 56 -15.05 27.15 -33.71
N THR A 57 -14.81 26.19 -34.61
CA THR A 57 -14.53 26.51 -36.04
C THR A 57 -15.70 27.20 -36.75
N LYS A 58 -16.93 27.05 -36.23
CA LYS A 58 -18.16 27.62 -36.79
C LYS A 58 -18.75 28.74 -35.92
N LEU A 59 -17.99 29.27 -34.97
CA LEU A 59 -18.51 30.19 -33.95
C LEU A 59 -19.23 31.42 -34.53
N LYS A 60 -18.77 31.91 -35.69
CA LYS A 60 -19.37 33.04 -36.42
C LYS A 60 -20.78 32.79 -36.96
N GLU A 61 -21.19 31.53 -37.12
CA GLU A 61 -22.53 31.14 -37.61
C GLU A 61 -23.63 31.32 -36.54
N TYR A 62 -23.25 31.38 -35.26
CA TYR A 62 -24.18 31.61 -34.16
C TYR A 62 -24.30 33.10 -33.90
N ASP A 63 -25.48 33.59 -33.50
CA ASP A 63 -25.72 34.98 -33.11
C ASP A 63 -25.65 35.17 -31.56
N GLY A 64 -25.91 36.38 -31.05
CA GLY A 64 -25.71 36.69 -29.63
C GLY A 64 -26.82 36.10 -28.77
N VAL A 65 -28.00 35.94 -29.38
CA VAL A 65 -29.17 35.30 -28.79
C VAL A 65 -28.88 33.82 -28.59
N ASN A 66 -28.31 33.12 -29.58
CA ASN A 66 -27.90 31.73 -29.47
C ASN A 66 -26.90 31.50 -28.32
N ILE A 67 -25.87 32.36 -28.20
CA ILE A 67 -24.90 32.29 -27.10
C ILE A 67 -25.59 32.54 -25.76
N GLY A 68 -26.49 33.52 -25.69
CA GLY A 68 -27.29 33.81 -24.50
C GLY A 68 -28.13 32.62 -24.05
N ILE A 69 -28.86 31.99 -24.98
CA ILE A 69 -29.68 30.79 -24.72
C ILE A 69 -28.80 29.66 -24.15
N VAL A 70 -27.68 29.34 -24.80
CA VAL A 70 -26.77 28.27 -24.33
C VAL A 70 -26.22 28.59 -22.94
N SER A 71 -25.86 29.85 -22.69
CA SER A 71 -25.33 30.30 -21.39
C SER A 71 -26.40 30.26 -20.29
N SER A 72 -27.66 30.59 -20.61
CA SER A 72 -28.79 30.44 -19.68
C SER A 72 -29.08 28.99 -19.36
N ILE A 73 -29.02 28.09 -20.35
CA ILE A 73 -29.16 26.64 -20.14
C ILE A 73 -28.02 26.13 -19.24
N ALA A 74 -26.77 26.49 -19.52
CA ALA A 74 -25.62 26.12 -18.70
C ALA A 74 -25.77 26.62 -17.25
N SER A 75 -26.17 27.87 -17.06
CA SER A 75 -26.44 28.44 -15.73
C SER A 75 -27.58 27.70 -15.02
N GLY A 76 -28.63 27.34 -15.75
CA GLY A 76 -29.74 26.53 -15.24
C GLY A 76 -29.28 25.16 -14.76
N ILE A 77 -28.42 24.47 -15.52
CA ILE A 77 -27.83 23.18 -15.10
C ILE A 77 -26.99 23.35 -13.82
N VAL A 78 -26.16 24.39 -13.74
CA VAL A 78 -25.38 24.71 -12.52
C VAL A 78 -26.30 24.91 -11.33
N ILE A 79 -27.39 25.69 -11.46
CA ILE A 79 -28.36 25.91 -10.39
C ILE A 79 -29.08 24.61 -9.99
N LEU A 80 -29.50 23.81 -10.99
CA LEU A 80 -30.16 22.52 -10.75
C LEU A 80 -29.24 21.51 -10.05
N SER A 81 -27.93 21.57 -10.28
CA SER A 81 -26.96 20.71 -9.59
C SER A 81 -27.05 20.87 -8.06
N GLN A 82 -27.41 22.05 -7.57
CA GLN A 82 -27.61 22.31 -6.14
C GLN A 82 -28.83 21.62 -5.54
N LYS A 83 -29.80 21.24 -6.38
CA LYS A 83 -31.06 20.62 -5.96
C LYS A 83 -31.11 19.13 -6.23
N LEU A 84 -30.41 18.67 -7.28
CA LEU A 84 -30.52 17.30 -7.78
C LEU A 84 -29.39 16.38 -7.28
N LEU A 85 -28.25 16.93 -6.88
CA LEU A 85 -27.13 16.12 -6.40
C LEU A 85 -27.32 15.77 -4.93
N LYS A 86 -26.97 14.51 -4.59
CA LYS A 86 -26.96 14.00 -3.22
C LYS A 86 -25.97 14.78 -2.33
N GLU A 87 -24.83 15.15 -2.91
CA GLU A 87 -23.82 16.02 -2.30
C GLU A 87 -23.70 17.29 -3.14
N PRO A 88 -24.54 18.30 -2.86
CA PRO A 88 -24.58 19.51 -3.68
C PRO A 88 -23.33 20.37 -3.46
N PRO A 89 -22.85 21.09 -4.50
CA PRO A 89 -21.71 21.97 -4.37
C PRO A 89 -21.96 23.11 -3.36
N LYS A 90 -20.89 23.72 -2.86
CA LYS A 90 -21.02 24.91 -1.99
C LYS A 90 -21.52 26.10 -2.83
N HIS A 91 -22.35 26.97 -2.24
CA HIS A 91 -22.96 28.10 -2.95
C HIS A 91 -21.97 29.01 -3.69
N TYR A 92 -20.77 29.24 -3.12
CA TYR A 92 -19.75 30.06 -3.79
C TYR A 92 -19.26 29.43 -5.11
N ILE A 93 -19.25 28.10 -5.24
CA ILE A 93 -18.86 27.40 -6.47
C ILE A 93 -19.88 27.70 -7.57
N LEU A 94 -21.18 27.73 -7.23
CA LEU A 94 -22.25 28.10 -8.15
C LEU A 94 -22.09 29.54 -8.64
N TYR A 95 -21.89 30.47 -7.71
CA TYR A 95 -21.76 31.90 -8.05
C TYR A 95 -20.56 32.15 -8.96
N VAL A 96 -19.40 31.57 -8.65
CA VAL A 96 -18.20 31.69 -9.48
C VAL A 96 -18.42 31.07 -10.86
N SER A 97 -19.05 29.89 -10.95
CA SER A 97 -19.35 29.23 -12.22
C SER A 97 -20.28 30.07 -13.10
N ILE A 98 -21.33 30.66 -12.52
CA ILE A 98 -22.27 31.55 -13.24
C ILE A 98 -21.54 32.80 -13.75
N VAL A 99 -20.67 33.40 -12.92
CA VAL A 99 -19.86 34.55 -13.34
C VAL A 99 -18.96 34.18 -14.53
N PHE A 100 -18.29 33.03 -14.52
CA PHE A 100 -17.50 32.58 -15.65
C PHE A 100 -18.34 32.30 -16.90
N ILE A 101 -19.52 31.68 -16.77
CA ILE A 101 -20.46 31.51 -17.89
C ILE A 101 -20.82 32.86 -18.52
N VAL A 102 -21.10 33.88 -17.70
CA VAL A 102 -21.39 35.24 -18.19
C VAL A 102 -20.18 35.86 -18.87
N ILE A 103 -18.97 35.70 -18.32
CA ILE A 103 -17.73 36.18 -18.94
C ILE A 103 -17.48 35.48 -20.28
N TYR A 104 -17.70 34.17 -20.38
CA TYR A 104 -17.58 33.43 -21.65
C TYR A 104 -18.62 33.91 -22.66
N ALA A 105 -19.87 34.09 -22.24
CA ALA A 105 -20.93 34.61 -23.10
C ALA A 105 -20.55 35.99 -23.66
N ALA A 106 -20.02 36.88 -22.81
CA ALA A 106 -19.54 38.20 -23.21
C ALA A 106 -18.35 38.08 -24.16
N ALA A 107 -17.33 37.29 -23.84
CA ALA A 107 -16.14 37.10 -24.68
C ALA A 107 -16.49 36.55 -26.08
N LEU A 108 -17.42 35.59 -26.16
CA LEU A 108 -17.88 35.00 -27.41
C LEU A 108 -18.82 35.93 -28.20
N THR A 109 -19.52 36.86 -27.54
CA THR A 109 -20.44 37.82 -28.19
C THR A 109 -19.74 39.10 -28.66
N VAL A 110 -18.73 39.57 -27.92
CA VAL A 110 -17.87 40.72 -28.28
C VAL A 110 -17.15 40.50 -29.60
N ASP A 111 -17.04 39.24 -30.06
CA ASP A 111 -16.51 38.87 -31.37
C ASP A 111 -17.13 39.65 -32.54
N ARG A 112 -18.40 40.11 -32.42
CA ARG A 112 -19.17 40.66 -33.56
C ARG A 112 -19.14 42.17 -33.74
N ARG A 113 -18.54 42.94 -32.84
CA ARG A 113 -18.35 44.39 -33.02
C ARG A 113 -16.86 44.63 -33.32
N SER A 114 -16.57 44.95 -34.57
CA SER A 114 -15.27 44.86 -35.29
C SER A 114 -14.06 45.66 -34.74
N PHE A 115 -14.08 46.10 -33.48
CA PHE A 115 -13.08 47.03 -32.95
C PHE A 115 -11.80 46.36 -32.38
N ILE A 116 -11.82 45.04 -32.12
CA ILE A 116 -10.69 44.30 -31.52
C ILE A 116 -10.09 43.31 -32.53
N LYS A 117 -8.76 43.37 -32.71
CA LYS A 117 -8.01 42.43 -33.57
C LYS A 117 -8.17 40.97 -33.08
N PRO A 118 -8.29 39.97 -33.98
CA PRO A 118 -8.47 38.55 -33.62
C PRO A 118 -7.45 38.00 -32.62
N GLU A 119 -6.18 38.36 -32.77
CA GLU A 119 -5.08 37.93 -31.89
C GLU A 119 -5.29 38.35 -30.43
N LYS A 120 -5.75 39.59 -30.21
CA LYS A 120 -6.05 40.11 -28.86
C LYS A 120 -7.25 39.40 -28.25
N LYS A 121 -8.23 38.99 -29.05
CA LYS A 121 -9.40 38.22 -28.58
C LYS A 121 -9.01 36.82 -28.14
N ALA A 122 -8.20 36.14 -28.95
CA ALA A 122 -7.67 34.82 -28.61
C ALA A 122 -6.88 34.87 -27.30
N LEU A 123 -6.06 35.91 -27.11
CA LEU A 123 -5.33 36.14 -25.86
C LEU A 123 -6.26 36.37 -24.67
N VAL A 124 -7.30 37.21 -24.80
CA VAL A 124 -8.27 37.43 -23.71
C VAL A 124 -9.02 36.14 -23.36
N PHE A 125 -9.48 35.39 -24.36
CA PHE A 125 -10.15 34.11 -24.14
C PHE A 125 -9.23 33.10 -23.44
N LEU A 126 -7.96 33.01 -23.87
CA LEU A 126 -6.95 32.20 -23.23
C LEU A 126 -6.72 32.61 -21.76
N ILE A 127 -6.67 33.92 -21.48
CA ILE A 127 -6.52 34.42 -20.10
C ILE A 127 -7.74 34.04 -19.26
N VAL A 128 -8.96 34.24 -19.74
CA VAL A 128 -10.18 33.90 -18.99
C VAL A 128 -10.24 32.41 -18.69
N VAL A 129 -10.00 31.56 -19.69
CA VAL A 129 -9.93 30.10 -19.51
C VAL A 129 -8.79 29.72 -18.56
N GLY A 130 -7.61 30.33 -18.69
CA GLY A 130 -6.47 30.08 -17.81
C GLY A 130 -6.76 30.44 -16.35
N VAL A 131 -7.42 31.58 -16.09
CA VAL A 131 -7.82 32.00 -14.75
C VAL A 131 -8.90 31.06 -14.18
N GLU A 132 -9.90 30.67 -14.97
CA GLU A 132 -10.93 29.72 -14.53
C GLU A 132 -10.30 28.37 -14.15
N ILE A 133 -9.48 27.80 -15.05
CA ILE A 133 -8.79 26.53 -14.80
C ILE A 133 -7.90 26.64 -13.55
N LEU A 134 -7.17 27.74 -13.38
CA LEU A 134 -6.32 27.95 -12.19
C LEU A 134 -7.16 27.99 -10.91
N LEU A 135 -8.23 28.78 -10.88
CA LEU A 135 -9.10 28.88 -9.70
C LEU A 135 -9.79 27.53 -9.41
N ASN A 136 -10.30 26.85 -10.44
CA ASN A 136 -10.90 25.53 -10.31
C ASN A 136 -9.88 24.52 -9.75
N THR A 137 -8.64 24.55 -10.24
CA THR A 137 -7.55 23.68 -9.77
C THR A 137 -7.22 23.96 -8.31
N ILE A 138 -7.05 25.22 -7.91
CA ILE A 138 -6.74 25.59 -6.51
C ILE A 138 -7.84 25.12 -5.55
N VAL A 139 -9.11 25.39 -5.90
CA VAL A 139 -10.25 24.97 -5.06
C VAL A 139 -10.36 23.45 -4.99
N THR A 140 -10.21 22.76 -6.13
CA THR A 140 -10.31 21.30 -6.19
C THR A 140 -9.19 20.65 -5.39
N ILE A 141 -7.95 21.11 -5.55
CA ILE A 141 -6.81 20.61 -4.77
C ILE A 141 -7.05 20.86 -3.27
N GLY A 142 -7.52 22.05 -2.88
CA GLY A 142 -7.81 22.34 -1.47
C GLY A 142 -8.94 21.48 -0.88
N ILE A 143 -9.97 21.19 -1.66
CA ILE A 143 -11.04 20.27 -1.24
C ILE A 143 -10.48 18.86 -1.09
N ILE A 144 -9.76 18.35 -2.10
CA ILE A 144 -9.16 17.02 -2.05
C ILE A 144 -8.18 16.92 -0.87
N ASP A 145 -7.37 17.94 -0.62
CA ASP A 145 -6.45 17.97 0.54
C ASP A 145 -7.22 17.91 1.87
N SER A 146 -8.35 18.61 1.97
CA SER A 146 -9.17 18.59 3.19
C SER A 146 -9.90 17.26 3.44
N THR A 147 -10.08 16.43 2.41
CA THR A 147 -10.83 15.17 2.51
C THR A 147 -9.93 13.92 2.44
N GLU A 148 -8.95 13.93 1.55
CA GLU A 148 -8.03 12.83 1.27
C GLU A 148 -6.62 13.04 1.87
N TYR A 149 -6.28 14.27 2.29
CA TYR A 149 -5.01 14.67 2.90
C TYR A 149 -3.76 14.39 2.05
N TYR A 150 -3.13 15.44 1.53
CA TYR A 150 -1.81 15.33 0.91
C TYR A 150 -0.69 15.41 1.93
N SER A 151 0.37 14.62 1.69
CA SER A 151 1.60 14.77 2.45
C SER A 151 2.32 16.06 2.08
N SER A 152 2.81 16.79 3.08
CA SER A 152 3.63 17.98 2.85
C SER A 152 4.94 17.61 2.13
N ARG A 153 5.46 18.54 1.31
CA ARG A 153 6.75 18.36 0.62
C ARG A 153 7.90 18.09 1.58
N GLU A 154 7.85 18.69 2.76
CA GLU A 154 8.81 18.48 3.85
C GLU A 154 8.77 17.02 4.33
N GLY A 155 7.60 16.51 4.70
CA GLY A 155 7.45 15.14 5.18
C GLY A 155 7.68 14.05 4.12
N TYR A 156 7.73 14.41 2.83
CA TYR A 156 7.91 13.46 1.73
C TYR A 156 9.29 13.53 1.05
N SER A 157 9.86 14.72 0.90
CA SER A 157 11.03 14.92 0.02
C SER A 157 12.14 15.82 0.55
N ASN A 158 11.84 16.77 1.43
CA ASN A 158 12.77 17.88 1.75
C ASN A 158 12.92 18.18 3.25
N GLY A 159 12.33 17.39 4.13
CA GLY A 159 12.52 17.50 5.58
C GLY A 159 13.87 16.93 6.01
N LYS A 160 14.36 17.38 7.18
CA LYS A 160 15.65 16.95 7.74
C LYS A 160 15.69 15.42 7.95
N ALA A 161 14.68 14.85 8.59
CA ALA A 161 14.55 13.40 8.74
C ALA A 161 14.61 12.63 7.40
N VAL A 162 13.95 13.13 6.34
CA VAL A 162 13.98 12.51 5.01
C VAL A 162 15.39 12.55 4.40
N SER A 163 16.10 13.67 4.57
CA SER A 163 17.48 13.83 4.14
C SER A 163 18.42 12.89 4.89
N ASP A 164 18.29 12.81 6.21
CA ASP A 164 19.11 11.96 7.07
C ASP A 164 18.91 10.48 6.75
N ILE A 165 17.66 10.03 6.55
CA ILE A 165 17.34 8.67 6.11
C ILE A 165 18.05 8.35 4.78
N ARG A 166 17.93 9.22 3.78
CA ARG A 166 18.56 9.00 2.46
C ARG A 166 20.09 8.97 2.55
N LYS A 167 20.68 9.83 3.39
CA LYS A 167 22.11 9.85 3.64
C LYS A 167 22.56 8.54 4.28
N GLN A 168 21.88 8.10 5.33
CA GLN A 168 22.19 6.85 6.03
C GLN A 168 22.08 5.63 5.11
N ILE A 169 21.02 5.55 4.30
CA ILE A 169 20.85 4.46 3.34
C ILE A 169 21.98 4.46 2.30
N LYS A 170 22.37 5.63 1.81
CA LYS A 170 23.48 5.74 0.85
C LYS A 170 24.80 5.26 1.46
N GLU A 171 25.08 5.63 2.71
CA GLU A 171 26.27 5.19 3.45
C GLU A 171 26.27 3.67 3.65
N LEU A 172 25.15 3.10 4.11
CA LEU A 172 24.99 1.65 4.30
C LEU A 172 25.15 0.87 2.99
N LYS A 173 24.53 1.33 1.90
CA LYS A 173 24.74 0.73 0.57
C LYS A 173 26.18 0.78 0.10
N SER A 174 26.97 1.75 0.57
CA SER A 174 28.38 1.90 0.20
C SER A 174 29.29 1.01 1.04
N SER A 175 29.00 0.85 2.33
CA SER A 175 29.83 0.12 3.29
C SER A 175 29.51 -1.36 3.38
N ASP A 176 28.24 -1.75 3.26
CA ASP A 176 27.81 -3.15 3.28
C ASP A 176 27.39 -3.61 1.88
N LYS A 177 28.12 -4.59 1.35
CA LYS A 177 27.84 -5.23 0.06
C LYS A 177 27.23 -6.62 0.21
N SER A 178 27.09 -7.10 1.43
CA SER A 178 26.38 -8.36 1.71
C SER A 178 24.89 -8.18 1.43
N PHE A 179 24.17 -9.30 1.30
CA PHE A 179 22.72 -9.23 1.31
C PHE A 179 22.24 -8.71 2.66
N TYR A 180 21.35 -7.72 2.62
CA TYR A 180 20.59 -7.31 3.78
C TYR A 180 19.24 -6.76 3.34
N ARG A 181 18.26 -6.83 4.25
CA ARG A 181 17.07 -5.98 4.21
C ARG A 181 17.19 -4.89 5.26
N MET A 182 16.45 -3.82 5.06
CA MET A 182 16.33 -2.74 6.03
C MET A 182 14.94 -2.14 6.04
N GLU A 183 14.56 -1.46 7.13
CA GLU A 183 13.25 -0.82 7.28
C GLU A 183 13.36 0.51 8.04
N VAL A 184 12.35 1.38 7.84
CA VAL A 184 12.26 2.66 8.55
C VAL A 184 10.94 2.75 9.32
N PHE A 185 11.02 3.00 10.63
CA PHE A 185 9.85 3.00 11.52
C PHE A 185 9.71 4.30 12.33
N PRO A 186 8.49 4.72 12.69
CA PRO A 186 7.22 4.27 12.12
C PRO A 186 7.16 4.60 10.61
N PRO A 187 6.63 3.72 9.74
CA PRO A 187 6.68 3.90 8.30
C PRO A 187 5.88 5.12 7.84
N LYS A 188 6.41 5.87 6.86
CA LYS A 188 5.72 7.04 6.29
C LYS A 188 4.60 6.59 5.34
N THR A 189 4.85 5.54 4.58
CA THR A 189 3.94 4.92 3.61
C THR A 189 4.09 3.40 3.68
N THR A 190 3.20 2.65 3.02
CA THR A 190 3.38 1.20 2.86
C THR A 190 4.57 0.85 1.96
N ASN A 191 5.04 1.80 1.14
CA ASN A 191 6.08 1.61 0.13
C ASN A 191 7.34 2.43 0.45
N ASP A 192 7.69 2.57 1.73
CA ASP A 192 8.95 3.21 2.14
C ASP A 192 10.20 2.61 1.46
N PRO A 193 10.28 1.28 1.19
CA PRO A 193 11.37 0.71 0.41
C PRO A 193 11.52 1.33 -0.98
N PHE A 194 10.41 1.63 -1.67
CA PHE A 194 10.43 2.35 -2.95
C PHE A 194 10.72 3.84 -2.79
N LEU A 195 10.17 4.48 -1.75
CA LEU A 195 10.34 5.91 -1.49
C LEU A 195 11.81 6.28 -1.24
N TYR A 196 12.52 5.47 -0.48
CA TYR A 196 13.91 5.71 -0.10
C TYR A 196 14.91 4.83 -0.86
N ASN A 197 14.42 3.94 -1.73
CA ASN A 197 15.19 3.02 -2.55
C ASN A 197 16.11 2.13 -1.68
N TYR A 198 15.53 1.18 -0.94
CA TYR A 198 16.28 0.16 -0.21
C TYR A 198 15.62 -1.22 -0.32
N PRO A 199 16.38 -2.33 -0.17
CA PRO A 199 15.79 -3.67 -0.08
C PRO A 199 15.02 -3.80 1.24
N GLY A 200 13.70 -3.72 1.18
CA GLY A 200 12.82 -3.82 2.36
C GLY A 200 11.88 -5.02 2.31
N VAL A 201 11.07 -5.14 3.35
CA VAL A 201 9.98 -6.11 3.50
C VAL A 201 8.65 -5.47 3.08
N SER A 202 8.40 -4.23 3.48
CA SER A 202 7.13 -3.53 3.25
C SER A 202 6.78 -3.40 1.77
N ILE A 203 5.53 -3.72 1.40
CA ILE A 203 5.07 -3.60 0.02
C ILE A 203 3.56 -3.38 -0.07
N PHE A 204 3.17 -2.46 -0.96
CA PHE A 204 1.85 -2.39 -1.57
C PHE A 204 2.05 -2.46 -3.08
N SER A 205 1.47 -3.48 -3.71
CA SER A 205 1.46 -3.60 -5.16
C SER A 205 0.19 -4.29 -5.63
N SER A 206 -0.48 -3.77 -6.65
CA SER A 206 -1.63 -4.45 -7.27
C SER A 206 -1.27 -5.80 -7.90
N THR A 207 0.01 -6.10 -8.08
CA THR A 207 0.49 -7.35 -8.68
C THR A 207 0.98 -8.38 -7.66
N ILE A 208 1.08 -8.05 -6.37
CA ILE A 208 1.51 -9.03 -5.38
C ILE A 208 0.40 -10.08 -5.16
N PRO A 209 0.73 -11.39 -5.16
CA PRO A 209 -0.27 -12.40 -4.87
C PRO A 209 -0.83 -12.28 -3.44
N LYS A 210 -2.11 -12.58 -3.27
CA LYS A 210 -2.79 -12.51 -1.95
C LYS A 210 -2.24 -13.50 -0.92
N LYS A 211 -1.71 -14.64 -1.37
CA LYS A 211 -1.28 -15.75 -0.48
C LYS A 211 -0.04 -15.38 0.37
N PRO A 212 1.07 -14.86 -0.20
CA PRO A 212 2.16 -14.29 0.60
C PRO A 212 1.72 -13.18 1.56
N VAL A 213 0.75 -12.34 1.17
CA VAL A 213 0.22 -11.29 2.05
C VAL A 213 -0.42 -11.90 3.31
N ARG A 214 -1.13 -13.02 3.17
CA ARG A 214 -1.74 -13.73 4.30
C ARG A 214 -0.72 -14.34 5.26
N LEU A 215 0.37 -14.91 4.76
CA LEU A 215 1.45 -15.41 5.61
C LEU A 215 2.05 -14.28 6.45
N MET A 216 2.36 -13.13 5.82
CA MET A 216 2.90 -11.97 6.54
C MET A 216 1.93 -11.43 7.60
N GLU A 217 0.63 -11.41 7.30
CA GLU A 217 -0.42 -11.07 8.26
C GLU A 217 -0.46 -12.05 9.45
N ASN A 218 -0.43 -13.36 9.18
CA ASN A 218 -0.44 -14.40 10.22
C ASN A 218 0.83 -14.37 11.08
N LEU A 219 1.97 -13.93 10.53
CA LEU A 219 3.21 -13.71 11.27
C LEU A 219 3.14 -12.47 12.17
N GLY A 220 2.23 -11.52 11.91
CA GLY A 220 1.96 -10.38 12.79
C GLY A 220 2.13 -9.00 12.15
N PHE A 221 2.53 -8.92 10.89
CA PHE A 221 2.66 -7.65 10.18
C PHE A 221 1.29 -7.02 9.91
N HIS A 222 1.23 -5.69 9.94
CA HIS A 222 0.06 -4.96 9.49
C HIS A 222 -0.19 -5.24 8.00
N SER A 223 -1.40 -5.71 7.68
CA SER A 223 -1.83 -6.02 6.32
C SER A 223 -3.23 -5.47 6.00
N ASN A 224 -3.51 -5.33 4.71
CA ASN A 224 -4.87 -5.15 4.19
C ASN A 224 -5.50 -6.47 3.71
N SER A 225 -4.81 -7.60 3.92
CA SER A 225 -5.22 -8.97 3.55
C SER A 225 -5.45 -9.20 2.06
N ILE A 226 -5.03 -8.27 1.19
CA ILE A 226 -5.27 -8.33 -0.26
C ILE A 226 -3.96 -8.24 -1.01
N ASN A 227 -3.27 -7.10 -0.90
CA ASN A 227 -2.15 -6.76 -1.76
C ASN A 227 -1.10 -5.86 -1.08
N SER A 228 -1.08 -5.89 0.26
CA SER A 228 -0.03 -5.21 1.00
C SER A 228 0.20 -5.73 2.40
N TYR A 229 1.44 -5.63 2.85
CA TYR A 229 1.85 -5.70 4.24
C TYR A 229 2.96 -4.67 4.48
N LYS A 230 3.05 -4.16 5.70
CA LYS A 230 3.90 -3.02 6.06
C LYS A 230 4.65 -3.34 7.35
N TYR A 231 5.89 -2.88 7.45
CA TYR A 231 6.72 -2.95 8.65
C TYR A 231 6.13 -2.13 9.81
N GLU A 232 5.12 -2.73 10.43
CA GLU A 232 4.37 -2.30 11.58
C GLU A 232 3.85 -3.62 12.18
N GLY A 233 4.47 -4.06 13.27
CA GLY A 233 4.24 -5.40 13.86
C GLY A 233 5.33 -6.43 13.62
N SER A 234 6.58 -6.00 13.58
CA SER A 234 7.71 -6.93 13.62
C SER A 234 8.13 -7.28 15.04
N THR A 235 8.86 -8.38 15.17
CA THR A 235 9.59 -8.82 16.35
C THR A 235 11.06 -8.97 15.96
N VAL A 236 11.99 -8.98 16.92
CA VAL A 236 13.39 -9.26 16.62
C VAL A 236 13.58 -10.64 15.96
N LEU A 237 12.70 -11.60 16.27
CA LEU A 237 12.68 -12.90 15.59
C LEU A 237 12.35 -12.75 14.10
N LEU A 238 11.29 -12.03 13.76
CA LEU A 238 10.91 -11.81 12.36
C LEU A 238 11.93 -10.97 11.61
N ASP A 239 12.47 -9.93 12.24
CA ASP A 239 13.56 -9.14 11.65
C ASP A 239 14.75 -10.02 11.32
N SER A 240 15.09 -10.94 12.22
CA SER A 240 16.22 -11.84 12.03
C SER A 240 15.96 -12.85 10.91
N LEU A 241 14.81 -13.54 10.92
CA LEU A 241 14.40 -14.50 9.87
C LEU A 241 14.30 -13.84 8.48
N LEU A 242 13.73 -12.63 8.41
CA LEU A 242 13.59 -11.87 7.18
C LEU A 242 14.89 -11.15 6.78
N GLY A 243 15.99 -11.32 7.50
CA GLY A 243 17.27 -10.68 7.17
C GLY A 243 17.22 -9.15 7.22
N VAL A 244 16.33 -8.58 8.02
CA VAL A 244 16.31 -7.14 8.35
C VAL A 244 17.50 -6.86 9.25
N LYS A 245 18.62 -6.50 8.61
CA LYS A 245 19.89 -6.20 9.28
C LYS A 245 19.95 -4.78 9.79
N TYR A 246 19.33 -3.83 9.07
CA TYR A 246 19.36 -2.42 9.46
C TYR A 246 17.97 -1.87 9.71
N PHE A 247 17.84 -1.10 10.77
CA PHE A 247 16.58 -0.55 11.21
C PHE A 247 16.77 0.94 11.56
N ILE A 248 16.01 1.83 10.92
CA ILE A 248 16.08 3.27 11.18
C ILE A 248 14.79 3.70 11.89
N THR A 249 14.91 4.25 13.09
CA THR A 249 13.78 4.88 13.78
C THR A 249 13.76 6.38 13.56
N ARG A 250 12.56 6.95 13.42
CA ARG A 250 12.28 8.40 13.43
C ARG A 250 11.95 8.92 14.84
N ASN A 251 12.02 8.06 15.87
CA ASN A 251 11.62 8.35 17.24
C ASN A 251 12.53 7.62 18.24
N ASP A 252 12.99 8.34 19.26
CA ASP A 252 13.90 7.87 20.32
C ASP A 252 13.22 6.99 21.39
N SER A 253 11.94 6.67 21.21
CA SER A 253 11.15 6.02 22.27
C SER A 253 11.28 4.49 22.32
N THR A 254 11.91 3.85 21.34
CA THR A 254 11.96 2.38 21.24
C THR A 254 13.16 1.82 22.00
N ASP A 255 12.93 1.01 23.05
CA ASP A 255 14.01 0.33 23.78
C ASP A 255 14.41 -0.95 23.02
N GLU A 256 15.46 -0.85 22.22
CA GLU A 256 15.92 -1.90 21.29
C GLU A 256 17.27 -2.52 21.74
N ARG A 257 17.40 -2.89 23.03
CA ARG A 257 18.63 -3.50 23.62
C ARG A 257 19.24 -4.69 22.87
N LEU A 258 18.47 -5.40 22.04
CA LEU A 258 18.97 -6.52 21.21
C LEU A 258 19.67 -6.06 19.94
N TYR A 259 19.50 -4.79 19.56
CA TYR A 259 20.13 -4.18 18.40
C TYR A 259 21.28 -3.28 18.83
N ARG A 260 22.23 -3.06 17.91
CA ARG A 260 23.38 -2.18 18.13
C ARG A 260 23.12 -0.83 17.47
N VAL A 261 23.20 0.26 18.21
CA VAL A 261 23.20 1.61 17.62
C VAL A 261 24.49 1.79 16.82
N ILE A 262 24.37 2.09 15.53
CA ILE A 262 25.51 2.33 14.64
C ILE A 262 25.60 3.78 14.16
N ASN A 263 24.49 4.53 14.21
CA ASN A 263 24.48 5.97 13.95
C ASN A 263 23.27 6.63 14.63
N ALA A 264 23.40 7.91 14.97
CA ALA A 264 22.32 8.74 15.49
C ALA A 264 22.48 10.20 15.02
N THR A 265 21.37 10.82 14.63
CA THR A 265 21.24 12.27 14.41
C THR A 265 20.14 12.81 15.33
N ASP A 266 19.89 14.12 15.29
CA ASP A 266 18.76 14.70 16.05
C ASP A 266 17.38 14.19 15.58
N GLU A 267 17.30 13.58 14.40
CA GLU A 267 16.02 13.18 13.77
C GLU A 267 15.83 11.67 13.71
N ILE A 268 16.92 10.89 13.67
CA ILE A 268 16.88 9.45 13.47
C ILE A 268 17.94 8.70 14.26
N VAL A 269 17.64 7.46 14.62
CA VAL A 269 18.63 6.50 15.14
C VAL A 269 18.68 5.28 14.23
N THR A 270 19.87 4.82 13.91
CA THR A 270 20.11 3.65 13.05
C THR A 270 20.68 2.52 13.88
N TYR A 271 20.02 1.37 13.77
CA TYR A 271 20.33 0.14 14.47
C TYR A 271 20.81 -0.94 13.49
N GLU A 272 21.71 -1.79 13.97
CA GLU A 272 22.10 -3.06 13.35
C GLU A 272 21.56 -4.22 14.17
N ASN A 273 20.87 -5.16 13.51
CA ASN A 273 20.47 -6.45 14.06
C ASN A 273 21.63 -7.45 13.90
N PRO A 274 22.31 -7.86 14.98
CA PRO A 274 23.42 -8.81 14.89
C PRO A 274 22.97 -10.25 14.58
N TYR A 275 21.67 -10.52 14.65
CA TYR A 275 21.05 -11.83 14.43
C TYR A 275 20.44 -11.98 13.03
N ALA A 276 20.55 -10.97 12.16
CA ALA A 276 20.01 -11.03 10.80
C ALA A 276 20.53 -12.24 10.01
N LEU A 277 19.61 -13.02 9.47
CA LEU A 277 19.88 -14.25 8.73
C LEU A 277 19.96 -13.99 7.22
N SER A 278 20.52 -14.98 6.53
CA SER A 278 20.48 -15.06 5.07
C SER A 278 19.03 -15.15 4.58
N PRO A 279 18.69 -14.72 3.35
CA PRO A 279 17.35 -14.87 2.81
C PRO A 279 16.97 -16.33 2.54
N GLY A 280 17.89 -17.28 2.74
CA GLY A 280 17.63 -18.70 2.57
C GLY A 280 18.34 -19.57 3.61
N PHE A 281 17.63 -20.57 4.13
CA PHE A 281 18.14 -21.52 5.12
C PHE A 281 17.53 -22.92 4.94
N ILE A 282 18.27 -23.92 5.41
CA ILE A 282 17.89 -25.33 5.37
C ILE A 282 16.95 -25.62 6.54
N ALA A 283 15.91 -26.41 6.27
CA ALA A 283 15.00 -26.99 7.25
C ALA A 283 14.77 -28.48 6.95
N PRO A 284 14.29 -29.27 7.92
CA PRO A 284 13.78 -30.63 7.67
C PRO A 284 12.74 -30.67 6.55
N VAL A 285 12.64 -31.77 5.82
CA VAL A 285 11.67 -31.94 4.71
C VAL A 285 10.24 -31.78 5.21
N GLU A 286 9.96 -32.23 6.43
CA GLU A 286 8.65 -32.16 7.08
C GLU A 286 8.14 -30.72 7.24
N ALA A 287 9.04 -29.73 7.31
CA ALA A 287 8.69 -28.32 7.40
C ALA A 287 7.85 -27.86 6.19
N GLU A 288 7.90 -28.55 5.05
CA GLU A 288 7.06 -28.26 3.88
C GLU A 288 5.55 -28.27 4.23
N HIS A 289 5.15 -29.09 5.20
CA HIS A 289 3.75 -29.26 5.61
C HIS A 289 3.31 -28.27 6.68
N TRP A 290 4.22 -27.41 7.16
CA TRP A 290 3.86 -26.35 8.09
C TRP A 290 2.88 -25.37 7.43
N SER A 291 1.90 -24.95 8.21
CA SER A 291 0.95 -23.91 7.81
C SER A 291 0.79 -22.88 8.91
N SER A 292 0.68 -21.62 8.50
CA SER A 292 0.43 -20.54 9.44
C SER A 292 -1.05 -20.53 9.82
N TYR A 293 -1.33 -20.11 11.05
CA TYR A 293 -2.71 -19.92 11.49
C TYR A 293 -2.92 -18.47 11.94
N GLY A 294 -4.12 -17.97 11.63
CA GLY A 294 -4.49 -16.60 11.98
C GLY A 294 -4.84 -16.46 13.46
N GLY A 295 -4.62 -15.27 14.02
CA GLY A 295 -5.17 -14.86 15.30
C GLY A 295 -4.26 -15.04 16.52
N ASN A 296 -3.09 -15.66 16.40
CA ASN A 296 -2.01 -15.56 17.38
C ASN A 296 -0.64 -15.59 16.69
N PRO A 297 -0.08 -14.42 16.32
CA PRO A 297 1.18 -14.37 15.58
C PRO A 297 2.37 -14.92 16.37
N PHE A 298 2.35 -14.87 17.70
CA PHE A 298 3.44 -15.37 18.54
C PHE A 298 3.58 -16.88 18.45
N ASN A 299 2.47 -17.62 18.52
CA ASN A 299 2.55 -19.07 18.36
C ASN A 299 2.71 -19.47 16.88
N THR A 300 2.28 -18.66 15.91
CA THR A 300 2.67 -18.87 14.49
C THR A 300 4.18 -18.73 14.30
N GLN A 301 4.80 -17.74 14.93
CA GLN A 301 6.25 -17.56 14.91
C GLN A 301 6.99 -18.71 15.63
N ASN A 302 6.51 -19.13 16.81
CA ASN A 302 7.11 -20.26 17.53
C ASN A 302 7.04 -21.56 16.72
N THR A 303 5.90 -21.89 16.11
CA THR A 303 5.77 -23.13 15.34
C THR A 303 6.63 -23.08 14.09
N LEU A 304 6.71 -21.94 13.39
CA LEU A 304 7.61 -21.82 12.24
C LEU A 304 9.07 -22.11 12.61
N VAL A 305 9.56 -21.51 13.71
CA VAL A 305 10.96 -21.73 14.13
C VAL A 305 11.18 -23.16 14.61
N ASN A 306 10.21 -23.76 15.30
CA ASN A 306 10.29 -25.15 15.69
C ASN A 306 10.41 -26.08 14.47
N GLU A 307 9.62 -25.87 13.42
CA GLU A 307 9.73 -26.66 12.19
C GLU A 307 11.07 -26.45 11.47
N ILE A 308 11.68 -25.26 11.59
CA ILE A 308 12.98 -24.97 10.94
C ILE A 308 14.14 -25.60 11.72
N CYS A 309 14.19 -25.47 13.04
CA CYS A 309 15.38 -25.82 13.84
C CYS A 309 15.09 -26.54 15.18
N GLY A 310 13.85 -26.89 15.47
CA GLY A 310 13.45 -27.65 16.66
C GLY A 310 13.34 -26.84 17.96
N VAL A 311 13.59 -25.53 17.94
CA VAL A 311 13.49 -24.68 19.14
C VAL A 311 12.04 -24.21 19.32
N SER A 312 11.45 -24.53 20.48
CA SER A 312 10.08 -24.15 20.85
C SER A 312 10.02 -23.11 21.97
N ASP A 313 8.86 -22.46 22.09
CA ASP A 313 8.52 -21.53 23.18
C ASP A 313 9.47 -20.32 23.31
N ILE A 314 9.85 -19.74 22.16
CA ILE A 314 10.58 -18.46 22.12
C ILE A 314 9.70 -17.34 22.66
N PHE A 315 8.45 -17.26 22.21
CA PHE A 315 7.45 -16.38 22.81
C PHE A 315 6.61 -17.13 23.84
N VAL A 316 6.59 -16.61 25.07
CA VAL A 316 5.86 -17.17 26.22
C VAL A 316 4.75 -16.21 26.65
N PRO A 317 3.50 -16.69 26.86
CA PRO A 317 2.39 -15.82 27.23
C PRO A 317 2.58 -15.19 28.61
N LEU A 318 2.26 -13.90 28.73
CA LEU A 318 2.19 -13.18 30.00
C LEU A 318 0.79 -13.24 30.58
N LYS A 319 0.68 -13.20 31.91
CA LYS A 319 -0.59 -13.13 32.62
C LYS A 319 -1.21 -11.74 32.46
N GLN A 320 -2.54 -11.70 32.39
CA GLN A 320 -3.32 -10.48 32.28
C GLN A 320 -4.37 -10.40 33.41
N LYS A 321 -4.61 -9.19 33.91
CA LYS A 321 -5.64 -8.89 34.91
C LYS A 321 -6.49 -7.69 34.47
N HIS A 322 -7.74 -7.65 34.91
CA HIS A 322 -8.60 -6.48 34.65
C HIS A 322 -8.07 -5.26 35.39
N GLY A 323 -7.93 -4.15 34.67
CA GLY A 323 -7.66 -2.84 35.25
C GLY A 323 -8.96 -2.12 35.65
N GLN A 324 -8.82 -0.87 36.08
CA GLN A 324 -9.96 -0.03 36.45
C GLN A 324 -10.65 0.53 35.20
N ASN A 325 -11.66 -0.17 34.69
CA ASN A 325 -12.41 0.24 33.49
C ASN A 325 -13.20 1.54 33.71
N LYS A 326 -13.51 2.26 32.62
CA LYS A 326 -14.41 3.43 32.62
C LYS A 326 -15.63 3.18 31.74
N ASN A 327 -16.83 3.30 32.32
CA ASN A 327 -18.10 3.17 31.60
C ASN A 327 -18.22 1.83 30.82
N LEU A 328 -17.67 0.75 31.38
CA LEU A 328 -17.61 -0.57 30.75
C LEU A 328 -17.41 -1.67 31.80
N THR A 329 -18.06 -2.81 31.59
CA THR A 329 -17.85 -4.06 32.34
C THR A 329 -17.47 -5.20 31.39
N PHE A 330 -16.73 -6.19 31.90
CA PHE A 330 -16.41 -7.41 31.16
C PHE A 330 -17.34 -8.55 31.56
N ASP A 331 -17.82 -9.30 30.57
CA ASP A 331 -18.65 -10.49 30.75
C ASP A 331 -17.76 -11.73 30.85
N GLY A 332 -17.22 -11.99 32.04
CA GLY A 332 -16.37 -13.16 32.35
C GLY A 332 -14.89 -12.83 32.61
N THR A 333 -14.09 -13.86 32.90
CA THR A 333 -12.66 -13.78 33.26
C THR A 333 -11.74 -14.31 32.16
N GLY A 334 -12.19 -14.27 30.89
CA GLY A 334 -11.43 -14.81 29.76
C GLY A 334 -10.00 -14.28 29.73
N THR A 335 -9.02 -15.18 29.54
CA THR A 335 -7.60 -14.84 29.74
C THR A 335 -7.00 -13.98 28.62
N ASN A 336 -7.63 -13.98 27.43
CA ASN A 336 -7.17 -13.21 26.26
C ASN A 336 -8.33 -12.66 25.41
N TYR A 337 -9.58 -12.98 25.76
CA TYR A 337 -10.79 -12.58 25.03
C TYR A 337 -11.69 -11.79 25.97
N TYR A 338 -11.95 -10.54 25.60
CA TYR A 338 -12.64 -9.56 26.42
C TYR A 338 -13.98 -9.22 25.79
N ALA A 339 -15.02 -9.94 26.18
CA ALA A 339 -16.40 -9.56 25.91
C ALA A 339 -16.79 -8.42 26.86
N PHE A 340 -17.32 -7.32 26.32
CA PHE A 340 -17.63 -6.14 27.10
C PHE A 340 -19.05 -5.63 26.87
N LYS A 341 -19.58 -4.96 27.88
CA LYS A 341 -20.81 -4.18 27.83
C LYS A 341 -20.55 -2.77 28.35
N ARG A 342 -21.01 -1.76 27.60
CA ARG A 342 -20.91 -0.35 27.96
C ARG A 342 -22.04 0.01 28.92
N GLY A 343 -21.74 0.85 29.91
CA GLY A 343 -22.76 1.33 30.86
C GLY A 343 -23.73 2.31 30.20
N ASP A 344 -23.16 3.41 29.70
CA ASP A 344 -23.82 4.40 28.87
C ASP A 344 -23.22 4.36 27.45
N LYS A 345 -24.03 3.96 26.47
CA LYS A 345 -23.61 3.85 25.06
C LYS A 345 -23.28 5.20 24.43
N ASP A 346 -23.84 6.29 24.95
CA ASP A 346 -23.69 7.63 24.37
C ASP A 346 -22.48 8.38 24.95
N SER A 347 -21.74 7.75 25.88
CA SER A 347 -20.51 8.27 26.51
C SER A 347 -19.30 7.41 26.20
N LYS A 348 -18.11 8.00 26.01
CA LYS A 348 -16.86 7.23 25.79
C LYS A 348 -16.64 6.18 26.88
N SER A 349 -16.20 5.00 26.46
CA SER A 349 -15.86 3.88 27.34
C SER A 349 -14.38 3.51 27.18
N THR A 350 -13.74 3.07 28.26
CA THR A 350 -12.33 2.65 28.25
C THR A 350 -12.17 1.31 28.95
N ALA A 351 -11.60 0.35 28.22
CA ALA A 351 -11.13 -0.92 28.75
C ALA A 351 -9.67 -0.77 29.21
N ARG A 352 -9.34 -1.29 30.39
CA ARG A 352 -7.98 -1.33 30.95
C ARG A 352 -7.60 -2.76 31.29
N ILE A 353 -6.41 -3.18 30.87
CA ILE A 353 -5.86 -4.50 31.15
C ILE A 353 -4.45 -4.31 31.69
N ILE A 354 -4.16 -4.93 32.83
CA ILE A 354 -2.84 -4.95 33.45
C ILE A 354 -2.13 -6.21 32.98
N ILE A 355 -0.94 -6.05 32.41
CA ILE A 355 -0.06 -7.13 31.99
C ILE A 355 0.98 -7.33 33.10
N GLU A 356 1.09 -8.56 33.60
CA GLU A 356 1.98 -8.87 34.72
C GLU A 356 3.38 -9.20 34.21
N VAL A 357 4.35 -8.35 34.55
CA VAL A 357 5.78 -8.56 34.26
C VAL A 357 6.44 -9.11 35.52
N GLU A 358 6.40 -10.43 35.68
CA GLU A 358 7.01 -11.13 36.83
C GLU A 358 8.54 -11.22 36.70
N GLU A 359 9.04 -11.27 35.46
CA GLU A 359 10.48 -11.32 35.12
C GLU A 359 10.80 -10.25 34.08
N SER A 360 11.99 -9.64 34.17
CA SER A 360 12.42 -8.62 33.22
C SER A 360 12.56 -9.21 31.81
N GLY A 361 12.02 -8.52 30.80
CA GLY A 361 12.05 -9.00 29.42
C GLY A 361 11.31 -8.10 28.45
N TYR A 362 11.35 -8.45 27.17
CA TYR A 362 10.59 -7.74 26.15
C TYR A 362 9.11 -8.06 26.24
N VAL A 363 8.25 -7.05 26.18
CA VAL A 363 6.80 -7.23 26.15
C VAL A 363 6.28 -6.97 24.74
N TYR A 364 5.55 -7.94 24.19
CA TYR A 364 4.87 -7.83 22.91
C TYR A 364 3.37 -8.01 23.08
N LEU A 365 2.59 -7.19 22.39
CA LEU A 365 1.13 -7.29 22.36
C LEU A 365 0.61 -7.61 20.96
N TYR A 366 -0.56 -8.23 20.88
CA TYR A 366 -1.34 -8.32 19.65
C TYR A 366 -2.82 -8.09 19.96
N LEU A 367 -3.39 -7.07 19.31
CA LEU A 367 -4.79 -6.69 19.47
C LEU A 367 -5.60 -7.12 18.24
N SER A 368 -6.63 -7.93 18.44
CA SER A 368 -7.61 -8.26 17.41
C SER A 368 -9.00 -7.76 17.78
N LEU A 369 -9.66 -7.12 16.81
CA LEU A 369 -10.90 -6.38 17.01
C LEU A 369 -11.92 -6.76 15.95
N THR A 370 -13.17 -6.87 16.37
CA THR A 370 -14.29 -7.05 15.45
C THR A 370 -14.87 -5.68 15.07
N GLY A 371 -14.64 -5.23 13.84
CA GLY A 371 -15.19 -3.97 13.31
C GLY A 371 -14.45 -2.69 13.75
N ASN A 372 -14.95 -1.53 13.32
CA ASN A 372 -14.29 -0.21 13.48
C ASN A 372 -14.85 0.62 14.65
N MET A 373 -14.79 0.06 15.86
CA MET A 373 -15.37 0.66 17.08
C MET A 373 -14.39 1.46 17.97
N VAL A 374 -13.09 1.36 17.70
CA VAL A 374 -12.03 1.96 18.52
C VAL A 374 -11.78 3.42 18.18
N ASP A 375 -11.71 4.27 19.19
CA ASP A 375 -11.26 5.66 19.08
C ASP A 375 -9.73 5.71 19.06
N ASN A 376 -9.11 5.23 20.15
CA ASN A 376 -7.66 5.17 20.37
C ASN A 376 -7.27 4.01 21.30
N GLY A 377 -6.00 3.58 21.27
CA GLY A 377 -5.42 2.68 22.25
C GLY A 377 -3.91 2.90 22.41
N PHE A 378 -3.40 2.64 23.60
CA PHE A 378 -1.99 2.80 23.96
C PHE A 378 -1.64 1.90 25.14
N VAL A 379 -0.35 1.78 25.44
CA VAL A 379 0.15 1.08 26.63
C VAL A 379 0.90 2.08 27.49
N MET A 380 0.59 2.09 28.79
CA MET A 380 1.41 2.77 29.78
C MET A 380 2.40 1.77 30.36
N VAL A 381 3.68 2.07 30.28
CA VAL A 381 4.76 1.37 30.99
C VAL A 381 5.24 2.31 32.07
N ASN A 382 4.82 2.09 33.31
CA ASN A 382 4.92 3.06 34.40
C ASN A 382 4.30 4.40 33.97
N ASP A 383 5.10 5.45 33.82
CA ASP A 383 4.64 6.78 33.39
C ASP A 383 4.87 7.05 31.89
N LYS A 384 5.48 6.12 31.15
CA LYS A 384 5.78 6.26 29.73
C LYS A 384 4.66 5.70 28.87
N LYS A 385 4.15 6.51 27.94
CA LYS A 385 3.15 6.10 26.97
C LYS A 385 3.80 5.50 25.72
N VAL A 386 3.43 4.28 25.37
CA VAL A 386 3.78 3.59 24.12
C VAL A 386 2.55 3.56 23.22
N GLU A 387 2.64 4.23 22.08
CA GLU A 387 1.57 4.23 21.07
C GLU A 387 1.73 3.06 20.11
N PHE A 388 0.59 2.46 19.74
CA PHE A 388 0.52 1.44 18.71
C PHE A 388 -0.79 1.61 17.93
N ASN A 389 -0.89 0.94 16.79
CA ASN A 389 -2.09 1.04 15.96
C ASN A 389 -3.22 0.17 16.50
N ALA A 390 -4.02 0.74 17.39
CA ALA A 390 -5.17 0.07 17.97
C ALA A 390 -6.36 -0.11 17.01
N ARG A 391 -6.24 0.27 15.73
CA ARG A 391 -7.31 0.14 14.73
C ARG A 391 -7.13 -1.05 13.81
N ARG A 392 -6.01 -1.76 13.91
CA ARG A 392 -5.62 -2.86 13.03
C ARG A 392 -5.02 -3.99 13.85
N SER A 393 -5.18 -5.21 13.37
CA SER A 393 -4.49 -6.35 13.95
C SER A 393 -3.04 -6.38 13.50
N THR A 394 -2.15 -6.11 14.44
CA THR A 394 -0.71 -6.09 14.24
C THR A 394 -0.03 -6.33 15.59
N VAL A 395 1.18 -6.86 15.58
CA VAL A 395 2.01 -6.93 16.78
C VAL A 395 2.44 -5.52 17.20
N ALA A 396 2.56 -5.29 18.50
CA ALA A 396 3.16 -4.08 19.04
C ALA A 396 4.34 -4.49 19.92
N ASN A 397 5.53 -3.97 19.61
CA ASN A 397 6.70 -4.06 20.47
C ASN A 397 6.61 -2.96 21.54
N ILE A 398 6.39 -3.34 22.80
CA ILE A 398 6.31 -2.39 23.92
C ILE A 398 7.70 -2.02 24.43
N GLY A 399 8.72 -2.82 24.08
CA GLY A 399 10.09 -2.69 24.53
C GLY A 399 10.40 -3.58 25.73
N TYR A 400 11.58 -3.37 26.29
CA TYR A 400 12.04 -4.08 27.48
C TYR A 400 11.38 -3.50 28.75
N CYS A 401 10.80 -4.36 29.57
CA CYS A 401 10.21 -4.01 30.86
C CYS A 401 10.97 -4.73 31.97
N GLU A 402 11.18 -4.05 33.10
CA GLU A 402 11.78 -4.65 34.29
C GLU A 402 10.72 -5.39 35.10
N ALA A 403 11.15 -6.41 35.87
CA ALA A 403 10.28 -7.13 36.79
C ALA A 403 9.58 -6.15 37.76
N GLY A 404 8.25 -6.23 37.83
CA GLY A 404 7.41 -5.35 38.63
C GLY A 404 6.99 -4.04 37.95
N ASP A 405 7.43 -3.76 36.72
CA ASP A 405 6.92 -2.63 35.93
C ASP A 405 5.40 -2.71 35.76
N LYS A 406 4.75 -1.55 35.88
CA LYS A 406 3.30 -1.44 35.67
C LYS A 406 3.02 -1.29 34.18
N VAL A 407 2.71 -2.40 33.51
CA VAL A 407 2.30 -2.40 32.10
C VAL A 407 0.77 -2.42 32.02
N GLN A 408 0.17 -1.31 31.59
CA GLN A 408 -1.28 -1.15 31.47
C GLN A 408 -1.66 -0.84 30.03
N PHE A 409 -2.38 -1.76 29.41
CA PHE A 409 -3.05 -1.54 28.14
C PHE A 409 -4.35 -0.74 28.34
N GLU A 410 -4.55 0.30 27.54
CA GLU A 410 -5.79 1.08 27.49
C GLU A 410 -6.38 1.09 26.09
N LEU A 411 -7.68 0.77 25.98
CA LEU A 411 -8.44 0.83 24.73
C LEU A 411 -9.70 1.66 24.93
N SER A 412 -9.83 2.74 24.17
CA SER A 412 -11.00 3.62 24.21
C SER A 412 -11.91 3.40 23.00
N PHE A 413 -13.22 3.35 23.26
CA PHE A 413 -14.25 3.15 22.25
C PHE A 413 -14.90 4.48 21.86
N LYS A 414 -15.28 4.61 20.57
CA LYS A 414 -16.03 5.77 20.07
C LYS A 414 -17.40 5.84 20.72
N GLU A 415 -17.99 7.02 20.79
CA GLU A 415 -19.40 7.18 21.22
C GLU A 415 -20.32 6.34 20.34
N SER A 416 -20.10 6.33 19.02
CA SER A 416 -20.85 5.53 18.05
C SER A 416 -20.55 4.02 18.07
N ALA A 417 -19.69 3.54 18.97
CA ALA A 417 -19.44 2.11 19.11
C ALA A 417 -20.71 1.37 19.60
N PRO A 418 -20.89 0.08 19.26
CA PRO A 418 -21.99 -0.72 19.78
C PRO A 418 -22.02 -0.76 21.32
N GLU A 419 -23.21 -1.02 21.90
CA GLU A 419 -23.38 -1.16 23.36
C GLU A 419 -22.58 -2.33 23.94
N SER A 420 -22.40 -3.40 23.17
CA SER A 420 -21.60 -4.57 23.54
C SER A 420 -20.72 -5.04 22.38
N GLY A 421 -19.64 -5.75 22.71
CA GLY A 421 -18.70 -6.25 21.73
C GLY A 421 -17.64 -7.14 22.34
N ASN A 422 -16.63 -7.50 21.54
CA ASN A 422 -15.47 -8.23 22.01
C ASN A 422 -14.19 -7.77 21.32
N PHE A 423 -13.07 -7.98 22.01
CA PHE A 423 -11.74 -7.91 21.43
C PHE A 423 -10.87 -9.01 22.01
N LYS A 424 -9.80 -9.35 21.30
CA LYS A 424 -8.76 -10.27 21.76
C LYS A 424 -7.48 -9.48 22.00
N LEU A 425 -6.90 -9.62 23.19
CA LEU A 425 -5.59 -9.07 23.51
C LEU A 425 -4.68 -10.22 23.91
N LEU A 426 -3.58 -10.38 23.18
CA LEU A 426 -2.49 -11.27 23.53
C LEU A 426 -1.33 -10.46 24.08
N SER A 427 -0.67 -10.99 25.11
CA SER A 427 0.54 -10.44 25.69
C SER A 427 1.57 -11.55 25.85
N TYR A 428 2.77 -11.33 25.33
CA TYR A 428 3.85 -12.31 25.33
C TYR A 428 5.16 -11.66 25.74
N THR A 429 6.01 -12.43 26.41
CA THR A 429 7.44 -12.14 26.55
C THR A 429 8.25 -13.02 25.63
N MET A 430 9.53 -12.70 25.43
CA MET A 430 10.45 -13.50 24.63
C MET A 430 11.58 -14.06 25.51
N ASP A 431 11.77 -15.37 25.45
CA ASP A 431 12.95 -16.05 25.98
C ASP A 431 14.15 -15.72 25.07
N ILE A 432 15.03 -14.85 25.57
CA ILE A 432 16.17 -14.33 24.81
C ILE A 432 17.19 -15.44 24.52
N GLU A 433 17.38 -16.41 25.41
CA GLU A 433 18.38 -17.46 25.22
C GLU A 433 17.91 -18.46 24.17
N LYS A 434 16.63 -18.87 24.20
CA LYS A 434 16.02 -19.67 23.14
C LYS A 434 16.01 -18.94 21.79
N PHE A 435 15.73 -17.64 21.79
CA PHE A 435 15.83 -16.81 20.58
C PHE A 435 17.25 -16.87 19.99
N LYS A 436 18.29 -16.63 20.81
CA LYS A 436 19.69 -16.68 20.36
C LYS A 436 20.09 -18.06 19.88
N GLU A 437 19.68 -19.12 20.58
CA GLU A 437 19.89 -20.51 20.19
C GLU A 437 19.31 -20.77 18.80
N ALA A 438 18.03 -20.44 18.59
CA ALA A 438 17.37 -20.61 17.30
C ALA A 438 18.08 -19.84 16.17
N MET A 439 18.45 -18.57 16.41
CA MET A 439 19.16 -17.78 15.41
C MET A 439 20.55 -18.35 15.09
N SER A 440 21.25 -18.91 16.08
CA SER A 440 22.54 -19.57 15.84
C SER A 440 22.37 -20.82 14.98
N LEU A 441 21.43 -21.70 15.33
CA LEU A 441 21.16 -22.94 14.60
C LEU A 441 20.75 -22.68 13.14
N ILE A 442 19.87 -21.69 12.92
CA ILE A 442 19.43 -21.34 11.57
C ILE A 442 20.58 -20.70 10.77
N LYS A 443 21.40 -19.86 11.42
CA LYS A 443 22.55 -19.22 10.77
C LYS A 443 23.60 -20.23 10.30
N GLU A 444 23.87 -21.27 11.09
CA GLU A 444 24.81 -22.34 10.72
C GLU A 444 24.35 -23.10 9.47
N ASN A 445 23.04 -23.25 9.30
CA ASN A 445 22.41 -23.95 8.18
C ASN A 445 21.85 -22.97 7.12
N SER A 446 22.39 -21.75 7.07
CA SER A 446 21.97 -20.72 6.11
C SER A 446 22.83 -20.74 4.83
N MET A 447 22.21 -20.36 3.72
CA MET A 447 22.91 -20.11 2.46
C MET A 447 23.89 -18.94 2.61
N LYS A 448 25.09 -19.08 2.07
CA LYS A 448 26.05 -17.98 1.94
C LYS A 448 25.80 -17.27 0.61
N VAL A 449 25.16 -16.11 0.65
CA VAL A 449 24.88 -15.31 -0.54
C VAL A 449 26.19 -14.77 -1.11
N THR A 450 26.47 -15.07 -2.38
CA THR A 450 27.65 -14.59 -3.12
C THR A 450 27.32 -13.39 -3.99
N THR A 451 26.09 -13.30 -4.50
CA THR A 451 25.65 -12.19 -5.35
C THR A 451 24.16 -11.96 -5.20
N PHE A 452 23.74 -10.70 -5.15
CA PHE A 452 22.34 -10.32 -5.23
C PHE A 452 22.15 -9.07 -6.10
N THR A 453 21.05 -9.05 -6.84
CA THR A 453 20.54 -7.91 -7.62
C THR A 453 19.02 -7.86 -7.49
N ASP A 454 18.38 -6.89 -8.14
CA ASP A 454 16.93 -6.70 -8.09
C ASP A 454 16.11 -7.94 -8.50
N ASN A 455 16.66 -8.82 -9.34
CA ASN A 455 15.97 -10.01 -9.85
C ASN A 455 16.78 -11.31 -9.77
N ARG A 456 17.92 -11.31 -9.08
CA ARG A 456 18.77 -12.51 -8.95
C ARG A 456 19.38 -12.61 -7.57
N ILE A 457 19.41 -13.81 -7.01
CA ILE A 457 20.17 -14.16 -5.82
C ILE A 457 20.97 -15.43 -6.12
N SER A 458 22.23 -15.45 -5.72
CA SER A 458 23.10 -16.62 -5.90
C SER A 458 23.98 -16.82 -4.69
N GLY A 459 24.38 -18.06 -4.45
CA GLY A 459 25.17 -18.42 -3.26
C GLY A 459 25.36 -19.92 -3.12
N THR A 460 26.03 -20.29 -2.03
CA THR A 460 26.40 -21.68 -1.74
C THR A 460 25.75 -22.15 -0.45
N VAL A 461 25.39 -23.43 -0.39
CA VAL A 461 24.79 -24.05 0.79
C VAL A 461 25.28 -25.49 0.90
N THR A 462 25.40 -25.99 2.14
CA THR A 462 25.83 -27.38 2.41
C THR A 462 24.75 -28.06 3.24
N ALA A 463 24.07 -29.05 2.65
CA ALA A 463 23.06 -29.86 3.32
C ALA A 463 23.68 -31.19 3.77
N LYS A 464 23.46 -31.56 5.05
CA LYS A 464 23.97 -32.82 5.61
C LYS A 464 23.15 -34.03 5.17
N GLU A 465 21.87 -33.80 4.89
CA GLU A 465 20.88 -34.78 4.47
C GLU A 465 19.89 -34.12 3.51
N ASP A 466 19.04 -34.91 2.87
CA ASP A 466 17.97 -34.38 2.03
C ASP A 466 17.06 -33.50 2.88
N SER A 467 16.86 -32.27 2.42
CA SER A 467 16.28 -31.18 3.22
C SER A 467 15.35 -30.31 2.38
N LEU A 468 14.65 -29.40 3.04
CA LEU A 468 13.92 -28.31 2.40
C LEU A 468 14.74 -27.02 2.48
N MET A 469 14.94 -26.35 1.34
CA MET A 469 15.46 -24.98 1.33
C MET A 469 14.29 -24.00 1.42
N ILE A 470 14.24 -23.19 2.48
CA ILE A 470 13.25 -22.14 2.66
C ILE A 470 13.90 -20.80 2.32
N MET A 471 13.25 -20.02 1.46
CA MET A 471 13.65 -18.66 1.12
C MET A 471 12.64 -17.66 1.71
N THR A 472 13.09 -16.67 2.48
CA THR A 472 12.23 -15.58 2.97
C THR A 472 11.93 -14.56 1.86
N ILE A 473 11.51 -15.06 0.71
CA ILE A 473 11.11 -14.33 -0.50
C ILE A 473 9.66 -14.73 -0.80
N PRO A 474 8.74 -13.78 -1.02
CA PRO A 474 7.38 -14.09 -1.39
C PRO A 474 7.32 -15.01 -2.62
N PHE A 475 6.57 -16.10 -2.51
CA PHE A 475 6.39 -17.04 -3.61
C PHE A 475 5.66 -16.36 -4.77
N ASP A 476 6.21 -16.53 -5.96
CA ASP A 476 5.61 -16.13 -7.23
C ASP A 476 6.02 -17.16 -8.29
N PRO A 477 5.12 -17.58 -9.20
CA PRO A 477 5.46 -18.51 -10.28
C PRO A 477 6.59 -18.04 -11.22
N GLY A 478 6.94 -16.76 -11.18
CA GLY A 478 8.05 -16.17 -11.92
C GLY A 478 9.44 -16.49 -11.36
N TRP A 479 9.55 -17.02 -10.14
CA TRP A 479 10.82 -17.47 -9.59
C TRP A 479 11.29 -18.77 -10.24
N ARG A 480 12.54 -18.77 -10.70
CA ARG A 480 13.22 -19.93 -11.26
C ARG A 480 14.43 -20.24 -10.42
N VAL A 481 14.52 -21.47 -9.91
CA VAL A 481 15.63 -21.95 -9.09
C VAL A 481 16.47 -22.94 -9.89
N LYS A 482 17.78 -22.86 -9.71
CA LYS A 482 18.74 -23.88 -10.15
C LYS A 482 19.60 -24.35 -8.99
N ILE A 483 19.83 -25.66 -8.94
CA ILE A 483 20.77 -26.34 -8.05
C ILE A 483 21.86 -26.93 -8.95
N ASP A 484 23.10 -26.47 -8.79
CA ASP A 484 24.26 -26.87 -9.60
C ASP A 484 24.01 -26.74 -11.12
N GLY A 485 23.32 -25.66 -11.51
CA GLY A 485 22.98 -25.36 -12.90
C GLY A 485 21.74 -26.07 -13.44
N ASN A 486 21.23 -27.10 -12.75
CA ASN A 486 20.02 -27.83 -13.12
C ASN A 486 18.78 -27.17 -12.53
N ARG A 487 17.69 -27.12 -13.28
CA ARG A 487 16.44 -26.51 -12.81
C ARG A 487 15.83 -27.33 -11.68
N ALA A 488 15.46 -26.66 -10.59
CA ALA A 488 14.69 -27.24 -9.49
C ALA A 488 13.22 -26.83 -9.58
N GLU A 489 12.33 -27.70 -9.10
CA GLU A 489 10.92 -27.38 -8.91
C GLU A 489 10.77 -26.45 -7.71
N THR A 490 9.93 -25.42 -7.85
CA THR A 490 9.65 -24.45 -6.81
C THR A 490 8.29 -24.71 -6.18
N LYS A 491 8.25 -24.64 -4.86
CA LYS A 491 7.08 -24.83 -4.01
C LYS A 491 6.85 -23.57 -3.17
N ALA A 492 5.75 -23.55 -2.43
CA ALA A 492 5.36 -22.45 -1.59
C ALA A 492 5.08 -22.93 -0.17
N LEU A 493 5.98 -22.62 0.77
CA LEU A 493 5.78 -22.87 2.19
C LEU A 493 4.62 -22.01 2.68
N ASP A 494 3.57 -22.65 3.20
CA ASP A 494 2.31 -22.02 3.58
C ASP A 494 1.75 -21.09 2.48
N GLU A 495 1.95 -21.46 1.22
CA GLU A 495 1.61 -20.65 0.05
C GLU A 495 2.25 -19.24 -0.02
N GLY A 496 3.19 -18.94 0.89
CA GLY A 496 3.69 -17.59 1.11
C GLY A 496 5.17 -17.41 0.79
N PHE A 497 6.04 -18.28 1.32
CA PHE A 497 7.48 -18.21 1.06
C PHE A 497 7.92 -19.22 0.00
N LEU A 498 8.87 -18.84 -0.84
CA LEU A 498 9.48 -19.74 -1.81
C LEU A 498 10.26 -20.85 -1.08
N CYS A 499 10.02 -22.10 -1.45
CA CYS A 499 10.85 -23.22 -1.01
C CYS A 499 11.10 -24.22 -2.16
N PHE A 500 12.06 -25.11 -1.98
CA PHE A 500 12.38 -26.19 -2.92
C PHE A 500 13.20 -27.28 -2.22
N ASP A 501 13.12 -28.50 -2.76
CA ASP A 501 13.85 -29.65 -2.23
C ASP A 501 15.35 -29.46 -2.49
N LEU A 502 16.16 -29.75 -1.47
CA LEU A 502 17.62 -29.63 -1.51
C LEU A 502 18.23 -30.99 -1.14
N PRO A 503 18.85 -31.70 -2.10
CA PRO A 503 19.55 -32.94 -1.82
C PRO A 503 20.69 -32.75 -0.82
N ALA A 504 21.13 -33.84 -0.20
CA ALA A 504 22.35 -33.85 0.59
C ALA A 504 23.59 -33.50 -0.27
N GLY A 505 24.45 -32.62 0.23
CA GLY A 505 25.69 -32.24 -0.44
C GLY A 505 26.01 -30.74 -0.39
N GLU A 506 27.08 -30.36 -1.09
CA GLU A 506 27.44 -28.96 -1.33
C GLU A 506 26.85 -28.50 -2.65
N HIS A 507 26.11 -27.39 -2.62
CA HIS A 507 25.33 -26.93 -3.76
C HIS A 507 25.53 -25.45 -4.06
N ASN A 508 25.55 -25.13 -5.35
CA ASN A 508 25.42 -23.77 -5.86
C ASN A 508 23.96 -23.50 -6.20
N ILE A 509 23.38 -22.49 -5.57
CA ILE A 509 21.98 -22.11 -5.76
C ILE A 509 21.92 -20.81 -6.57
N GLU A 510 21.12 -20.82 -7.63
CA GLU A 510 20.76 -19.60 -8.37
C GLU A 510 19.25 -19.41 -8.41
N LEU A 511 18.79 -18.24 -7.96
CA LEU A 511 17.42 -17.79 -8.09
C LEU A 511 17.34 -16.64 -9.09
N VAL A 512 16.41 -16.71 -10.04
CA VAL A 512 16.15 -15.64 -11.00
C VAL A 512 14.66 -15.39 -11.10
N PHE A 513 14.26 -14.13 -10.95
CA PHE A 513 12.88 -13.70 -11.13
C PHE A 513 12.65 -13.21 -12.56
N ILE A 514 11.67 -13.82 -13.23
CA ILE A 514 11.13 -13.37 -14.52
C ILE A 514 9.61 -13.39 -14.39
N PRO A 515 8.91 -12.26 -14.55
CA PRO A 515 7.46 -12.22 -14.42
C PRO A 515 6.78 -13.32 -15.23
N ASN A 516 5.82 -14.01 -14.60
CA ASN A 516 5.11 -15.09 -15.27
C ASN A 516 4.47 -14.60 -16.57
N LYS A 517 4.62 -15.36 -17.65
CA LYS A 517 4.15 -15.03 -19.01
C LYS A 517 4.80 -13.79 -19.66
N MET A 518 5.95 -13.34 -19.18
CA MET A 518 6.72 -12.26 -19.83
C MET A 518 7.04 -12.59 -21.31
N ASP A 519 7.40 -13.84 -21.58
CA ASP A 519 7.64 -14.37 -22.93
C ASP A 519 6.41 -14.24 -23.85
N VAL A 520 5.22 -14.62 -23.37
CA VAL A 520 3.96 -14.46 -24.11
C VAL A 520 3.68 -12.98 -24.39
N GLY A 521 3.90 -12.12 -23.40
CA GLY A 521 3.75 -10.67 -23.56
C GLY A 521 4.66 -10.13 -24.66
N LEU A 522 5.95 -10.51 -24.65
CA LEU A 522 6.92 -10.12 -25.67
C LEU A 522 6.52 -10.59 -27.07
N ILE A 523 6.03 -11.82 -27.21
CA ILE A 523 5.56 -12.36 -28.49
C ILE A 523 4.38 -11.54 -29.02
N ILE A 524 3.37 -11.26 -28.18
CA ILE A 524 2.20 -10.46 -28.57
C ILE A 524 2.62 -9.05 -28.98
N SER A 525 3.52 -8.41 -28.23
CA SER A 525 4.05 -7.09 -28.56
C SER A 525 4.77 -7.09 -29.92
N LEU A 526 5.63 -8.08 -30.16
CA LEU A 526 6.37 -8.19 -31.42
C LEU A 526 5.42 -8.40 -32.60
N VAL A 527 4.45 -9.30 -32.48
CA VAL A 527 3.43 -9.55 -33.52
C VAL A 527 2.62 -8.28 -33.80
N SER A 528 2.25 -7.54 -32.76
CA SER A 528 1.49 -6.29 -32.89
C SER A 528 2.29 -5.20 -33.61
N ILE A 529 3.59 -5.08 -33.31
CA ILE A 529 4.49 -4.14 -33.99
C ILE A 529 4.61 -4.52 -35.48
N VAL A 530 4.82 -5.80 -35.79
CA VAL A 530 4.89 -6.28 -37.17
C VAL A 530 3.58 -5.99 -37.92
N ALA A 531 2.43 -6.27 -37.30
CA ALA A 531 1.13 -5.97 -37.90
C ALA A 531 0.94 -4.47 -38.17
N LEU A 532 1.35 -3.60 -37.24
CA LEU A 532 1.27 -2.15 -37.39
C LEU A 532 2.19 -1.64 -38.51
N ILE A 533 3.39 -2.18 -38.65
CA ILE A 533 4.31 -1.87 -39.75
C ILE A 533 3.69 -2.30 -41.08
N LEU A 534 3.13 -3.50 -41.17
CA LEU A 534 2.48 -4.00 -42.38
C LEU A 534 1.27 -3.14 -42.78
N LEU A 535 0.44 -2.71 -41.82
CA LEU A 535 -0.68 -1.80 -42.05
C LEU A 535 -0.22 -0.42 -42.54
N TYR A 536 0.86 0.11 -41.95
CA TYR A 536 1.45 1.36 -42.39
C TYR A 536 1.97 1.27 -43.84
N LEU A 537 2.72 0.22 -44.17
CA LEU A 537 3.25 0.00 -45.53
C LEU A 537 2.12 -0.21 -46.55
N TYR A 538 1.07 -0.93 -46.17
CA TYR A 538 -0.13 -1.12 -47.00
C TYR A 538 -0.82 0.22 -47.28
N ASN A 539 -1.08 1.03 -46.24
CA ASN A 539 -1.73 2.33 -46.39
C ASN A 539 -0.90 3.32 -47.21
N ARG A 540 0.43 3.31 -47.06
CA ARG A 540 1.34 4.11 -47.89
C ARG A 540 1.23 3.71 -49.36
N LYS A 541 1.36 2.42 -49.67
CA LYS A 541 1.24 1.91 -51.05
C LYS A 541 -0.13 2.18 -51.66
N HIS A 542 -1.19 2.14 -50.85
CA HIS A 542 -2.55 2.47 -51.29
C HIS A 542 -2.72 3.99 -51.56
N ARG A 543 -2.17 4.86 -50.71
CA ARG A 543 -2.14 6.32 -50.96
C ARG A 543 -1.36 6.68 -52.21
N ASP A 544 -0.16 6.09 -52.38
CA ASP A 544 0.69 6.33 -53.55
C ASP A 544 -0.04 5.91 -54.85
N ARG A 545 -0.77 4.78 -54.82
CA ARG A 545 -1.63 4.33 -55.94
C ARG A 545 -2.82 5.26 -56.22
N MET A 546 -3.46 5.79 -55.17
CA MET A 546 -4.59 6.72 -55.33
C MET A 546 -4.13 8.08 -55.87
N GLN A 547 -2.95 8.57 -55.44
CA GLN A 547 -2.35 9.78 -55.98
C GLN A 547 -1.98 9.62 -57.46
N LEU A 548 -1.39 8.47 -57.85
CA LEU A 548 -1.09 8.18 -59.26
C LEU A 548 -2.33 8.16 -60.16
N LYS A 549 -3.48 7.69 -59.64
CA LYS A 549 -4.78 7.67 -60.34
C LYS A 549 -5.47 9.02 -60.43
N HIS A 550 -5.03 10.03 -59.70
CA HIS A 550 -5.55 11.42 -59.81
C HIS A 550 -4.63 12.32 -60.64
N SER A 551 -3.41 11.86 -60.96
CA SER A 551 -2.46 12.56 -61.84
C SER A 551 -2.45 12.08 -63.30
N LEU A 552 -3.28 11.07 -63.62
CA LEU A 552 -3.62 10.60 -64.96
C LEU A 552 -5.06 11.01 -65.26
#